data_AF-A0A936TKZ6-F1
#
_entry.id   AF-A0A936TKZ6-F1
#
_cell.length_a   1.000
_cell.length_b   1.000
_cell.length_c   1.000
_cell.angle_alpha   90.00
_cell.angle_beta   90.00
_cell.angle_gamma   90.00
#
_symmetry.space_group_name_H-M   'P 1'
#
loop_
_entity.id
_entity.type
_entity.pdbx_description
1 polymer ?
#
loop_
_entity_poly.entity_id
_entity_poly.type
_entity_poly.pdbx_seq_one_letter_code
_entity_poly.pdbx_strand_id
1 'polypeptide(L)'
;MASLLPFNRLLQNREQEKSTEQKIQEERDSFRLANPKAVQVIAKIAALGICLILNWNFWTRVLPGAFGYVIATLATIAEIMAFVCWMSIDRSAGKFRIALITVASYLTLLSVAHASIEYWRETNLIRGANAQIQFYADYLSLGVMIISIIGSAFALQIMHWRNKVNRERALAEEQMSIGSARLAAEQARMRQENDLDRARLNQLNEQLQIQSQFVDKIKELADVHKAAENAINSIPDPALRASVKRSFGDVAVIGDLGKDQSH
;
A
#
# COMPACT_ATOMS: atom_id res chain seq x y z
N MET A 1 -0.89 -60.52 -7.97
CA MET A 1 -1.19 -59.71 -9.17
C MET A 1 -2.68 -59.31 -9.19
N ALA A 2 -3.15 -58.47 -8.25
CA ALA A 2 -4.58 -58.18 -8.10
C ALA A 2 -4.90 -56.69 -7.80
N SER A 3 -4.06 -55.74 -8.20
CA SER A 3 -4.25 -54.31 -7.89
C SER A 3 -4.27 -53.34 -9.07
N LEU A 4 -4.13 -53.81 -10.32
CA LEU A 4 -4.06 -52.93 -11.50
C LEU A 4 -5.40 -52.73 -12.24
N LEU A 5 -6.39 -53.60 -12.00
CA LEU A 5 -7.71 -53.52 -12.65
C LEU A 5 -8.48 -52.22 -12.38
N PRO A 6 -8.54 -51.66 -11.15
CA PRO A 6 -9.27 -50.42 -10.91
C PRO A 6 -8.56 -49.21 -11.54
N PHE A 7 -7.23 -49.23 -11.62
CA PHE A 7 -6.45 -48.15 -12.23
C PHE A 7 -6.61 -48.11 -13.75
N ASN A 8 -6.61 -49.27 -14.42
CA ASN A 8 -6.88 -49.33 -15.86
C ASN A 8 -8.28 -48.83 -16.23
N ARG A 9 -9.30 -49.13 -15.41
CA ARG A 9 -10.65 -48.59 -15.62
C ARG A 9 -10.72 -47.08 -15.46
N LEU A 10 -10.00 -46.51 -14.50
CA LEU A 10 -9.93 -45.05 -14.32
C LEU A 10 -9.24 -44.34 -15.49
N LEU A 11 -8.19 -44.95 -16.06
CA LEU A 11 -7.53 -44.42 -17.26
C LEU A 11 -8.43 -44.50 -18.48
N GLN A 12 -9.11 -45.63 -18.70
CA GLN A 12 -10.06 -45.79 -19.81
C GLN A 12 -11.24 -44.80 -19.71
N ASN A 13 -11.78 -44.58 -18.51
CA ASN A 13 -12.86 -43.61 -18.30
C ASN A 13 -12.40 -42.17 -18.61
N ARG A 14 -11.17 -41.79 -18.21
CA ARG A 14 -10.61 -40.46 -18.53
C ARG A 14 -10.32 -40.27 -20.01
N GLU A 15 -9.88 -41.33 -20.71
CA GLU A 15 -9.69 -41.27 -22.17
C GLU A 15 -11.04 -41.17 -22.90
N GLN A 16 -12.06 -41.90 -22.44
CA GLN A 16 -13.41 -41.79 -22.98
C GLN A 16 -14.02 -40.41 -22.73
N GLU A 17 -13.89 -39.85 -21.52
CA GLU A 17 -14.33 -38.48 -21.21
C GLU A 17 -13.64 -37.47 -22.12
N LYS A 18 -12.31 -37.53 -22.26
CA LYS A 18 -11.57 -36.65 -23.18
C LYS A 18 -12.01 -36.80 -24.63
N SER A 19 -12.22 -38.03 -25.11
CA SER A 19 -12.67 -38.25 -26.50
C SER A 19 -14.10 -37.75 -26.72
N THR A 20 -14.94 -37.82 -25.68
CA THR A 20 -16.34 -37.35 -25.73
C THR A 20 -16.37 -35.82 -25.70
N GLU A 21 -15.56 -35.19 -24.85
CA GLU A 21 -15.37 -33.73 -24.84
C GLU A 21 -14.83 -33.22 -26.18
N GLN A 22 -13.87 -33.93 -26.78
CA GLN A 22 -13.34 -33.61 -28.11
C GLN A 22 -14.41 -33.74 -29.19
N LYS A 23 -15.19 -34.82 -29.21
CA LYS A 23 -16.29 -34.99 -30.16
C LYS A 23 -17.39 -33.95 -29.99
N ILE A 24 -17.74 -33.58 -28.76
CA ILE A 24 -18.70 -32.50 -28.48
C ILE A 24 -18.15 -31.14 -28.93
N GLN A 25 -16.85 -30.90 -28.77
CA GLN A 25 -16.18 -29.69 -29.28
C GLN A 25 -16.15 -29.67 -30.81
N GLU A 26 -15.83 -30.78 -31.46
CA GLU A 26 -15.84 -30.93 -32.92
C GLU A 26 -17.26 -30.79 -33.49
N GLU A 27 -18.27 -31.39 -32.87
CA GLU A 27 -19.68 -31.21 -33.27
C GLU A 27 -20.12 -29.75 -33.09
N ARG A 28 -19.73 -29.10 -31.99
CA ARG A 28 -19.99 -27.68 -31.74
C ARG A 28 -19.28 -26.77 -32.77
N ASP A 29 -18.08 -27.12 -33.19
CA ASP A 29 -17.31 -26.39 -34.21
C ASP A 29 -17.82 -26.69 -35.63
N SER A 30 -18.41 -27.86 -35.86
CA SER A 30 -19.04 -28.25 -37.13
C SER A 30 -20.37 -27.53 -37.38
N PHE A 31 -21.13 -27.22 -36.32
CA PHE A 31 -22.32 -26.36 -36.37
C PHE A 31 -21.92 -24.87 -36.32
N ARG A 32 -21.14 -24.43 -37.30
CA ARG A 32 -20.83 -23.01 -37.50
C ARG A 32 -22.03 -22.28 -38.13
N LEU A 33 -23.00 -21.93 -37.28
CA LEU A 33 -23.85 -20.77 -37.56
C LEU A 33 -22.91 -19.58 -37.86
N ALA A 34 -23.14 -18.86 -38.95
CA ALA A 34 -22.31 -17.74 -39.40
C ALA A 34 -21.95 -16.85 -38.20
N ASN A 35 -20.68 -16.82 -37.81
CA ASN A 35 -20.25 -16.17 -36.58
C ASN A 35 -20.55 -14.67 -36.71
N PRO A 36 -21.57 -14.12 -35.99
CA PRO A 36 -21.96 -12.72 -36.15
C PRO A 36 -20.80 -11.77 -35.80
N LYS A 37 -19.82 -12.26 -35.03
CA LYS A 37 -18.60 -11.51 -34.70
C LYS A 37 -17.69 -11.32 -35.89
N ALA A 38 -17.65 -12.23 -36.86
CA ALA A 38 -16.78 -12.11 -38.03
C ALA A 38 -17.20 -10.93 -38.93
N VAL A 39 -18.49 -10.84 -39.25
CA VAL A 39 -19.05 -9.73 -40.05
C VAL A 39 -18.85 -8.39 -39.33
N GLN A 40 -19.08 -8.35 -38.01
CA GLN A 40 -18.85 -7.14 -37.20
C GLN A 40 -17.38 -6.72 -37.19
N VAL A 41 -16.44 -7.66 -37.09
CA VAL A 41 -15.00 -7.35 -37.13
C VAL A 41 -14.60 -6.81 -38.50
N ILE A 42 -15.06 -7.43 -39.58
CA ILE A 42 -14.79 -6.95 -40.95
C ILE A 42 -15.33 -5.52 -41.14
N ALA A 43 -16.57 -5.26 -40.72
CA ALA A 43 -17.16 -3.92 -40.80
C ALA A 43 -16.35 -2.88 -40.01
N LYS A 44 -15.88 -3.22 -38.80
CA LYS A 44 -15.03 -2.32 -38.00
C LYS A 44 -13.67 -2.07 -38.65
N ILE A 45 -13.04 -3.08 -39.25
CA ILE A 45 -11.76 -2.94 -39.95
C ILE A 45 -11.93 -2.07 -41.21
N ALA A 46 -13.00 -2.27 -41.97
CA ALA A 46 -13.30 -1.46 -43.15
C ALA A 46 -13.54 0.01 -42.76
N ALA A 47 -14.35 0.26 -41.73
CA ALA A 47 -14.57 1.61 -41.21
C ALA A 47 -13.27 2.26 -40.71
N LEU A 48 -12.44 1.51 -39.98
CA LEU A 48 -11.11 1.95 -39.54
C LEU A 48 -10.23 2.32 -40.73
N GLY A 49 -10.18 1.50 -41.78
CA GLY A 49 -9.37 1.76 -42.97
C GLY A 49 -9.75 3.06 -43.68
N ILE A 50 -11.05 3.31 -43.85
CA ILE A 50 -11.55 4.54 -44.48
C ILE A 50 -11.18 5.76 -43.64
N CYS A 51 -11.46 5.71 -42.33
CA CYS A 51 -11.16 6.83 -41.44
C CYS A 51 -9.66 7.09 -41.30
N LEU A 52 -8.81 6.06 -41.29
CA LEU A 52 -7.35 6.22 -41.28
C LEU A 52 -6.85 7.01 -42.50
N ILE A 53 -7.32 6.66 -43.70
CA ILE A 53 -6.91 7.34 -44.94
C ILE A 53 -7.38 8.80 -44.91
N LEU A 54 -8.64 9.04 -44.53
CA LEU A 54 -9.19 10.40 -44.48
C LEU A 54 -8.54 11.25 -43.38
N ASN A 55 -8.29 10.69 -42.21
CA ASN A 55 -7.58 11.39 -41.13
C ASN A 55 -6.13 11.69 -41.50
N TRP A 56 -5.46 10.77 -42.19
CA TRP A 56 -4.10 11.01 -42.67
C TRP A 56 -4.05 12.21 -43.63
N ASN A 57 -4.99 12.25 -44.58
CA ASN A 57 -5.10 13.35 -45.54
C ASN A 57 -5.47 14.67 -44.85
N PHE A 58 -6.39 14.63 -43.87
CA PHE A 58 -6.75 15.79 -43.06
C PHE A 58 -5.52 16.45 -42.43
N TRP A 59 -4.70 15.67 -41.71
CA TRP A 59 -3.56 16.22 -40.97
C TRP A 59 -2.41 16.66 -41.85
N THR A 60 -2.14 15.95 -42.94
CA THR A 60 -1.09 16.32 -43.89
C THR A 60 -1.43 17.58 -44.69
N ARG A 61 -2.72 17.93 -44.81
CA ARG A 61 -3.17 19.18 -45.44
C ARG A 61 -3.28 20.36 -44.48
N VAL A 62 -3.85 20.13 -43.29
CA VAL A 62 -4.01 21.17 -42.27
C VAL A 62 -2.64 21.64 -41.78
N LEU A 63 -1.68 20.73 -41.65
CA LEU A 63 -0.32 21.02 -41.20
C LEU A 63 0.68 20.65 -42.31
N PRO A 64 1.13 21.60 -43.14
CA PRO A 64 2.07 21.29 -44.21
C PRO A 64 3.46 20.92 -43.67
N GLY A 65 4.19 20.11 -44.45
CA GLY A 65 5.57 19.72 -44.14
C GLY A 65 5.70 18.52 -43.20
N ALA A 66 6.90 18.30 -42.67
CA ALA A 66 7.22 17.14 -41.83
C ALA A 66 6.33 17.03 -40.58
N PHE A 67 5.91 18.16 -40.03
CA PHE A 67 5.07 18.21 -38.84
C PHE A 67 3.68 17.58 -39.07
N GLY A 68 3.07 17.79 -40.25
CA GLY A 68 1.80 17.15 -40.60
C GLY A 68 1.87 15.63 -40.62
N TYR A 69 2.95 15.05 -41.13
CA TYR A 69 3.15 13.61 -41.13
C TYR A 69 3.30 13.02 -39.71
N VAL A 70 3.97 13.74 -38.81
CA VAL A 70 4.08 13.34 -37.40
C VAL A 70 2.70 13.34 -36.74
N ILE A 71 1.92 14.41 -36.93
CA ILE A 71 0.58 14.52 -36.38
C ILE A 71 -0.38 13.48 -36.98
N ALA A 72 -0.30 13.22 -38.30
CA ALA A 72 -1.06 12.17 -38.97
C ALA A 72 -0.74 10.77 -38.39
N THR A 73 0.52 10.53 -38.05
CA THR A 73 0.95 9.29 -37.37
C THR A 73 0.36 9.18 -35.98
N LEU A 74 0.37 10.27 -35.18
CA LEU A 74 -0.25 10.28 -33.86
C LEU A 74 -1.77 10.05 -33.94
N ALA A 75 -2.44 10.65 -34.92
CA ALA A 75 -3.86 10.43 -35.18
C ALA A 75 -4.15 8.96 -35.52
N THR A 76 -3.31 8.36 -36.36
CA THR A 76 -3.39 6.92 -36.70
C THR A 76 -3.25 6.04 -35.45
N ILE A 77 -2.29 6.35 -34.57
CA ILE A 77 -2.11 5.63 -33.31
C ILE A 77 -3.35 5.77 -32.41
N ALA A 78 -3.91 6.99 -32.31
CA ALA A 78 -5.12 7.24 -31.52
C ALA A 78 -6.31 6.43 -32.03
N GLU A 79 -6.40 6.26 -33.34
CA GLU A 79 -7.47 5.51 -33.99
C GLU A 79 -7.31 3.99 -33.79
N ILE A 80 -6.07 3.48 -33.93
CA ILE A 80 -5.75 2.10 -33.58
C ILE A 80 -6.06 1.84 -32.10
N MET A 81 -5.75 2.78 -31.21
CA MET A 81 -6.08 2.68 -29.79
C MET A 81 -7.59 2.59 -29.57
N ALA A 82 -8.39 3.40 -30.27
CA ALA A 82 -9.85 3.32 -30.21
C ALA A 82 -10.37 1.94 -30.68
N PHE A 83 -9.80 1.40 -31.76
CA PHE A 83 -10.13 0.07 -32.26
C PHE A 83 -9.76 -1.03 -31.26
N VAL A 84 -8.58 -0.97 -30.67
CA VAL A 84 -8.14 -1.91 -29.61
C VAL A 84 -9.08 -1.83 -28.40
N CYS A 85 -9.53 -0.64 -28.02
CA CYS A 85 -10.52 -0.48 -26.97
C CYS A 85 -11.84 -1.18 -27.33
N TRP A 86 -12.36 -0.99 -28.55
CA TRP A 86 -13.55 -1.70 -29.03
C TRP A 86 -13.41 -3.22 -28.99
N MET A 87 -12.23 -3.75 -29.32
CA MET A 87 -11.95 -5.19 -29.31
C MET A 87 -11.79 -5.76 -27.88
N SER A 88 -11.46 -4.91 -26.91
CA SER A 88 -11.16 -5.31 -25.53
C SER A 88 -12.36 -5.22 -24.59
N ILE A 89 -13.49 -4.64 -25.03
CA ILE A 89 -14.69 -4.47 -24.19
C ILE A 89 -15.24 -5.81 -23.68
N ASP A 90 -15.32 -6.83 -24.54
CA ASP A 90 -15.86 -8.14 -24.17
C ASP A 90 -15.00 -8.89 -23.14
N ARG A 91 -13.71 -8.54 -23.06
CA ARG A 91 -12.74 -9.13 -22.12
C ARG A 91 -12.55 -8.30 -20.85
N SER A 92 -13.30 -7.22 -20.70
CA SER A 92 -13.13 -6.25 -19.62
C SER A 92 -14.38 -6.16 -18.74
N ALA A 93 -14.21 -5.84 -17.46
CA ALA A 93 -15.30 -5.73 -16.50
C ALA A 93 -15.19 -4.46 -15.64
N GLY A 94 -16.29 -4.09 -14.99
CA GLY A 94 -16.36 -2.98 -14.03
C GLY A 94 -16.01 -1.62 -14.62
N LYS A 95 -15.35 -0.77 -13.82
CA LYS A 95 -15.00 0.61 -14.19
C LYS A 95 -14.06 0.68 -15.40
N PHE A 96 -13.18 -0.31 -15.58
CA PHE A 96 -12.28 -0.38 -16.72
C PHE A 96 -13.05 -0.60 -18.04
N ARG A 97 -14.10 -1.43 -18.02
CA ARG A 97 -14.98 -1.61 -19.20
C ARG A 97 -15.66 -0.30 -19.59
N ILE A 98 -16.16 0.45 -18.60
CA ILE A 98 -16.79 1.76 -18.85
C ILE A 98 -15.76 2.72 -19.46
N ALA A 99 -14.55 2.78 -18.89
CA ALA A 99 -13.47 3.61 -19.44
C ALA A 99 -13.13 3.25 -20.89
N LEU A 100 -13.04 1.96 -21.22
CA LEU A 100 -12.82 1.51 -22.60
C LEU A 100 -13.94 1.95 -23.54
N ILE A 101 -15.20 1.81 -23.15
CA ILE A 101 -16.35 2.23 -23.96
C ILE A 101 -16.31 3.74 -24.20
N THR A 102 -16.08 4.53 -23.14
CA THR A 102 -16.04 5.99 -23.23
C THR A 102 -14.89 6.46 -24.11
N VAL A 103 -13.68 5.93 -23.90
CA VAL A 103 -12.50 6.28 -24.71
C VAL A 103 -12.68 5.86 -26.17
N ALA A 104 -13.13 4.62 -26.41
CA ALA A 104 -13.37 4.12 -27.76
C ALA A 104 -14.40 4.98 -28.49
N SER A 105 -15.52 5.29 -27.84
CA SER A 105 -16.59 6.11 -28.42
C SER A 105 -16.11 7.52 -28.72
N TYR A 106 -15.44 8.17 -27.75
CA TYR A 106 -14.96 9.54 -27.91
C TYR A 106 -13.94 9.68 -29.04
N LEU A 107 -12.93 8.79 -29.09
CA LEU A 107 -11.92 8.82 -30.16
C LEU A 107 -12.49 8.43 -31.52
N THR A 108 -13.45 7.51 -31.56
CA THR A 108 -14.14 7.15 -32.81
C THR A 108 -14.95 8.34 -33.34
N LEU A 109 -15.68 9.05 -32.47
CA LEU A 109 -16.43 10.25 -32.87
C LEU A 109 -15.51 11.35 -33.37
N LEU A 110 -14.37 11.56 -32.71
CA LEU A 110 -13.37 12.53 -33.15
C LEU A 110 -12.77 12.14 -34.52
N SER A 111 -12.42 10.87 -34.70
CA SER A 111 -11.93 10.34 -35.97
C SER A 111 -12.96 10.54 -37.09
N VAL A 112 -14.22 10.15 -36.86
CA VAL A 112 -15.29 10.32 -37.84
C VAL A 112 -15.53 11.79 -38.15
N ALA A 113 -15.44 12.70 -37.17
CA ALA A 113 -15.57 14.13 -37.40
C ALA A 113 -14.46 14.67 -38.33
N HIS A 114 -13.19 14.34 -38.06
CA HIS A 114 -12.06 14.74 -38.91
C HIS A 114 -12.17 14.13 -40.31
N ALA A 115 -12.49 12.84 -40.41
CA ALA A 115 -12.71 12.15 -41.68
C ALA A 115 -13.87 12.77 -42.48
N SER A 116 -14.96 13.16 -41.82
CA SER A 116 -16.10 13.83 -42.47
C SER A 116 -15.71 15.20 -43.02
N ILE A 117 -14.94 15.99 -42.25
CA ILE A 117 -14.45 17.29 -42.69
C ILE A 117 -13.59 17.14 -43.96
N GLU A 118 -12.70 16.15 -43.97
CA GLU A 118 -11.84 15.88 -45.12
C GLU A 118 -12.64 15.40 -46.35
N TYR A 119 -13.57 14.47 -46.14
CA TYR A 119 -14.46 14.00 -47.20
C TYR A 119 -15.28 15.15 -47.82
N TRP A 120 -15.79 16.05 -46.99
CA TRP A 120 -16.56 17.21 -47.47
C TRP A 120 -15.69 18.24 -48.20
N ARG A 121 -14.41 18.39 -47.82
CA ARG A 121 -13.43 19.20 -48.55
C ARG A 121 -13.16 18.60 -49.93
N GLU A 122 -12.92 17.30 -50.03
CA GLU A 122 -12.68 16.57 -51.29
C GLU A 122 -13.84 16.65 -52.28
N THR A 123 -15.06 16.44 -51.78
CA THR A 123 -16.26 16.39 -52.62
C THR A 123 -16.77 17.76 -53.04
N ASN A 124 -16.10 18.85 -52.64
CA ASN A 124 -16.55 20.23 -52.84
C ASN A 124 -17.99 20.49 -52.35
N LEU A 125 -18.54 19.63 -51.47
CA LEU A 125 -19.85 19.82 -50.84
C LEU A 125 -19.85 21.07 -49.94
N ILE A 126 -18.65 21.53 -49.56
CA ILE A 126 -18.41 22.76 -48.82
C ILE A 126 -18.02 23.93 -49.75
N ARG A 127 -18.76 24.19 -50.83
CA ARG A 127 -18.54 25.39 -51.67
C ARG A 127 -18.80 26.75 -50.97
N GLY A 128 -19.03 26.73 -49.66
CA GLY A 128 -19.09 27.91 -48.79
C GLY A 128 -18.95 27.49 -47.35
N ALA A 129 -17.76 27.00 -46.97
CA ALA A 129 -17.50 26.49 -45.63
C ALA A 129 -18.05 27.40 -44.55
N ASN A 130 -18.92 26.82 -43.72
CA ASN A 130 -19.31 27.44 -42.47
C ASN A 130 -17.99 27.78 -41.74
N ALA A 131 -17.71 29.08 -41.54
CA ALA A 131 -16.45 29.58 -41.02
C ALA A 131 -16.04 28.87 -39.72
N GLN A 132 -17.02 28.37 -38.97
CA GLN A 132 -16.85 27.57 -37.77
C GLN A 132 -16.12 26.23 -38.02
N ILE A 133 -16.40 25.53 -39.12
CA ILE A 133 -15.76 24.24 -39.46
C ILE A 133 -14.30 24.46 -39.86
N GLN A 134 -14.02 25.53 -40.63
CA GLN A 134 -12.65 25.90 -40.96
C GLN A 134 -11.88 26.34 -39.71
N PHE A 135 -12.49 27.16 -38.86
CA PHE A 135 -11.90 27.57 -37.59
C PHE A 135 -11.55 26.35 -36.71
N TYR A 136 -12.47 25.39 -36.60
CA TYR A 136 -12.19 24.14 -35.90
C TYR A 136 -11.02 23.39 -36.54
N ALA A 137 -11.07 23.16 -37.86
CA ALA A 137 -10.07 22.38 -38.57
C ALA A 137 -8.67 22.98 -38.47
N ASP A 138 -8.55 24.30 -38.59
CA ASP A 138 -7.27 24.96 -38.74
C ASP A 138 -6.65 25.38 -37.39
N TYR A 139 -7.46 25.62 -36.35
CA TYR A 139 -6.97 26.13 -35.05
C TYR A 139 -7.23 25.21 -33.86
N LEU A 140 -8.38 24.53 -33.81
CA LEU A 140 -8.79 23.78 -32.60
C LEU A 140 -8.48 22.29 -32.67
N SER A 141 -8.49 21.71 -33.87
CA SER A 141 -8.36 20.28 -34.13
C SER A 141 -7.12 19.69 -33.44
N LEU A 142 -5.95 20.34 -33.57
CA LEU A 142 -4.68 19.89 -33.01
C LEU A 142 -4.73 19.83 -31.47
N GLY A 143 -5.24 20.89 -30.84
CA GLY A 143 -5.37 20.95 -29.38
C GLY A 143 -6.31 19.87 -28.86
N VAL A 144 -7.47 19.70 -29.52
CA VAL A 144 -8.43 18.66 -29.15
C VAL A 144 -7.81 17.27 -29.32
N MET A 145 -7.09 17.01 -30.42
CA MET A 145 -6.43 15.72 -30.64
C MET A 145 -5.41 15.40 -29.54
N ILE A 146 -4.53 16.34 -29.20
CA ILE A 146 -3.51 16.14 -28.16
C ILE A 146 -4.15 15.86 -26.80
N ILE A 147 -5.13 16.69 -26.40
CA ILE A 147 -5.86 16.51 -25.14
C ILE A 147 -6.58 15.15 -25.13
N SER A 148 -7.16 14.75 -26.26
CA SER A 148 -7.87 13.48 -26.39
C SER A 148 -6.94 12.28 -26.20
N ILE A 149 -5.74 12.30 -26.81
CA ILE A 149 -4.77 11.20 -26.70
C ILE A 149 -4.27 11.08 -25.26
N ILE A 150 -3.81 12.20 -24.67
CA ILE A 150 -3.28 12.22 -23.30
C ILE A 150 -4.37 11.84 -22.30
N GLY A 151 -5.54 12.46 -22.41
CA GLY A 151 -6.68 12.20 -21.53
C GLY A 151 -7.15 10.74 -21.60
N SER A 152 -7.17 10.16 -22.80
CA SER A 152 -7.53 8.75 -22.99
C SER A 152 -6.52 7.81 -22.34
N ALA A 153 -5.22 8.04 -22.55
CA ALA A 153 -4.17 7.23 -21.93
C ALA A 153 -4.25 7.28 -20.40
N PHE A 154 -4.44 8.48 -19.83
CA PHE A 154 -4.56 8.68 -18.39
C PHE A 154 -5.83 8.03 -17.81
N ALA A 155 -6.97 8.18 -18.49
CA ALA A 155 -8.23 7.56 -18.08
C ALA A 155 -8.13 6.03 -18.06
N LEU A 156 -7.54 5.43 -19.09
CA LEU A 156 -7.32 3.98 -19.15
C LEU A 156 -6.35 3.52 -18.05
N GLN A 157 -5.27 4.27 -17.82
CA GLN A 157 -4.30 3.94 -16.77
C GLN A 157 -4.97 3.96 -15.39
N ILE A 158 -5.62 5.05 -14.99
CA ILE A 158 -6.28 5.17 -13.68
C ILE A 158 -7.31 4.07 -13.46
N MET A 159 -8.13 3.79 -14.46
CA MET A 159 -9.24 2.84 -14.34
C MET A 159 -8.79 1.39 -14.50
N HIS A 160 -7.52 1.14 -14.85
CA HIS A 160 -7.00 -0.21 -14.98
C HIS A 160 -6.98 -0.94 -13.63
N TRP A 161 -7.40 -2.21 -13.62
CA TRP A 161 -7.51 -3.02 -12.41
C TRP A 161 -6.21 -3.10 -11.60
N ARG A 162 -5.06 -3.08 -12.29
CA ARG A 162 -3.73 -3.08 -11.67
C ARG A 162 -3.54 -1.91 -10.71
N ASN A 163 -4.09 -0.73 -11.03
CA ASN A 163 -3.98 0.44 -10.16
C ASN A 163 -4.86 0.31 -8.92
N LYS A 164 -6.02 -0.34 -9.03
CA LYS A 164 -6.82 -0.70 -7.85
C LYS A 164 -6.03 -1.65 -6.95
N VAL A 165 -5.45 -2.71 -7.50
CA VAL A 165 -4.64 -3.67 -6.72
C VAL A 165 -3.43 -2.99 -6.07
N ASN A 166 -2.72 -2.14 -6.81
CA ASN A 166 -1.57 -1.39 -6.28
C ASN A 166 -1.99 -0.44 -5.15
N ARG A 167 -3.15 0.23 -5.28
CA ARG A 167 -3.67 1.10 -4.23
C ARG A 167 -4.01 0.33 -2.96
N GLU A 168 -4.69 -0.82 -3.07
CA GLU A 168 -5.00 -1.65 -1.90
C GLU A 168 -3.73 -2.19 -1.24
N ARG A 169 -2.71 -2.55 -2.02
CA ARG A 169 -1.39 -2.96 -1.49
C ARG A 169 -0.70 -1.83 -0.75
N ALA A 170 -0.66 -0.63 -1.33
CA ALA A 170 -0.04 0.54 -0.70
C ALA A 170 -0.73 0.89 0.63
N LEU A 171 -2.07 0.81 0.68
CA LEU A 171 -2.83 1.03 1.92
C LEU A 171 -2.52 -0.04 2.99
N ALA A 172 -2.39 -1.30 2.58
CA ALA A 172 -2.01 -2.38 3.50
C ALA A 172 -0.59 -2.19 4.05
N GLU A 173 0.38 -1.84 3.18
CA GLU A 173 1.76 -1.54 3.57
C GLU A 173 1.84 -0.33 4.51
N GLU A 174 1.08 0.72 4.25
CA GLU A 174 0.96 1.89 5.12
C GLU A 174 0.44 1.50 6.51
N GLN A 175 -0.64 0.71 6.57
CA GLN A 175 -1.19 0.23 7.84
C GLN A 175 -0.22 -0.67 8.60
N MET A 176 0.53 -1.54 7.90
CA MET A 176 1.56 -2.37 8.52
C MET A 176 2.72 -1.53 9.06
N SER A 177 3.14 -0.49 8.35
CA SER A 177 4.18 0.42 8.79
C SER A 177 3.76 1.21 10.03
N ILE A 178 2.54 1.77 10.01
CA ILE A 178 1.95 2.45 11.18
C ILE A 178 1.84 1.48 12.37
N GLY A 179 1.36 0.25 12.14
CA GLY A 179 1.28 -0.78 13.17
C GLY A 179 2.65 -1.14 13.76
N SER A 180 3.66 -1.31 12.92
CA SER A 180 5.03 -1.62 13.34
C SER A 180 5.65 -0.48 14.15
N ALA A 181 5.45 0.76 13.72
CA ALA A 181 5.89 1.95 14.45
C ALA A 181 5.21 2.04 15.82
N ARG A 182 3.90 1.74 15.90
CA ARG A 182 3.16 1.73 17.17
C ARG A 182 3.66 0.64 18.12
N LEU A 183 3.90 -0.57 17.61
CA LEU A 183 4.46 -1.67 18.40
C LEU A 183 5.87 -1.35 18.90
N ALA A 184 6.72 -0.75 18.07
CA ALA A 184 8.06 -0.32 18.47
C ALA A 184 8.00 0.76 19.55
N ALA A 185 7.09 1.73 19.44
CA ALA A 185 6.87 2.74 20.47
C ALA A 185 6.36 2.14 21.78
N GLU A 186 5.43 1.18 21.72
CA GLU A 186 4.89 0.49 22.89
C GLU A 186 5.95 -0.40 23.57
N GLN A 187 6.79 -1.08 22.79
CA GLN A 187 7.93 -1.83 23.30
C GLN A 187 8.97 -0.92 23.95
N ALA A 188 9.27 0.24 23.36
CA ALA A 188 10.16 1.23 23.95
C ALA A 188 9.61 1.75 25.28
N ARG A 189 8.30 2.02 25.36
CA ARG A 189 7.63 2.41 26.61
C ARG A 189 7.72 1.32 27.68
N MET A 190 7.43 0.07 27.34
CA MET A 190 7.55 -1.06 28.27
C MET A 190 8.98 -1.26 28.77
N ARG A 191 10.00 -1.03 27.92
CA ARG A 191 11.41 -1.07 28.35
C ARG A 191 11.72 0.05 29.34
N GLN A 192 11.27 1.27 29.07
CA GLN A 192 11.44 2.39 30.01
C GLN A 192 10.75 2.13 31.35
N GLU A 193 9.54 1.55 31.34
CA GLU A 193 8.83 1.13 32.56
C GLU A 193 9.63 0.05 33.32
N ASN A 194 10.16 -0.96 32.64
CA ASN A 194 10.97 -2.01 33.27
C ASN A 194 12.29 -1.47 33.84
N ASP A 195 12.97 -0.59 33.10
CA ASP A 195 14.22 0.04 33.56
C ASP A 195 13.98 0.93 34.78
N LEU A 196 12.84 1.64 34.82
CA LEU A 196 12.41 2.41 35.99
C LEU A 196 12.14 1.50 37.19
N ASP A 197 11.45 0.38 36.99
CA ASP A 197 11.17 -0.57 38.07
C ASP A 197 12.45 -1.27 38.58
N ARG A 198 13.40 -1.58 37.69
CA ARG A 198 14.73 -2.07 38.08
C ARG A 198 15.50 -1.03 38.90
N ALA A 199 15.46 0.25 38.49
CA ALA A 199 16.10 1.32 39.25
C ALA A 199 15.49 1.45 40.65
N ARG A 200 14.16 1.35 40.78
CA ARG A 200 13.46 1.33 42.08
C ARG A 200 13.88 0.14 42.95
N LEU A 201 13.98 -1.06 42.37
CA LEU A 201 14.45 -2.25 43.10
C LEU A 201 15.89 -2.10 43.59
N ASN A 202 16.77 -1.54 42.76
CA ASN A 202 18.16 -1.28 43.16
C ASN A 202 18.23 -0.28 44.32
N GLN A 203 17.44 0.80 44.26
CA GLN A 203 17.36 1.78 45.35
C GLN A 203 16.87 1.14 46.66
N LEU A 204 15.86 0.26 46.60
CA LEU A 204 15.38 -0.48 47.77
C LEU A 204 16.46 -1.41 48.34
N ASN A 205 17.21 -2.10 47.48
CA ASN A 205 18.33 -2.94 47.91
C ASN A 205 19.45 -2.12 48.57
N GLU A 206 19.79 -0.96 48.03
CA GLU A 206 20.76 -0.04 48.64
C GLU A 206 20.28 0.43 50.03
N GLN A 207 19.00 0.79 50.16
CA GLN A 207 18.41 1.16 51.46
C GLN A 207 18.46 0.01 52.46
N LEU A 208 18.13 -1.22 52.04
CA LEU A 208 18.23 -2.41 52.89
C LEU A 208 19.67 -2.69 53.31
N GLN A 209 20.64 -2.50 52.41
CA GLN A 209 22.05 -2.67 52.73
C GLN A 209 22.52 -1.62 53.76
N ILE A 210 22.15 -0.35 53.58
CA ILE A 210 22.45 0.71 54.55
C ILE A 210 21.80 0.39 55.91
N GLN A 211 20.54 -0.06 55.94
CA GLN A 211 19.86 -0.46 57.17
C GLN A 211 20.55 -1.66 57.84
N SER A 212 21.00 -2.65 57.08
CA SER A 212 21.73 -3.79 57.63
C SER A 212 23.06 -3.38 58.27
N GLN A 213 23.83 -2.52 57.60
CA GLN A 213 25.07 -1.95 58.14
C GLN A 213 24.82 -1.13 59.39
N PHE A 214 23.71 -0.38 59.43
CA PHE A 214 23.31 0.38 60.61
C PHE A 214 22.97 -0.53 61.79
N VAL A 215 22.23 -1.63 61.56
CA VAL A 215 21.93 -2.63 62.60
C VAL A 215 23.22 -3.29 63.11
N ASP A 216 24.17 -3.60 62.22
CA ASP A 216 25.45 -4.17 62.62
C ASP A 216 26.28 -3.19 63.46
N LYS A 217 26.27 -1.89 63.12
CA LYS A 217 26.92 -0.84 63.92
C LYS A 217 26.25 -0.65 65.28
N ILE A 218 24.93 -0.78 65.37
CA ILE A 218 24.21 -0.77 66.66
C ILE A 218 24.63 -1.97 67.52
N LYS A 219 24.76 -3.16 66.94
CA LYS A 219 25.23 -4.35 67.67
C LYS A 219 26.66 -4.16 68.19
N GLU A 220 27.56 -3.68 67.33
CA GLU A 220 28.94 -3.38 67.73
C GLU A 220 29.00 -2.36 68.88
N LEU A 221 28.18 -1.31 68.81
CA LEU A 221 28.05 -0.33 69.88
C LEU A 221 27.51 -0.94 71.17
N ALA A 222 26.49 -1.80 71.10
CA ALA A 222 25.96 -2.52 72.26
C ALA A 222 27.01 -3.44 72.90
N ASP A 223 27.81 -4.15 72.10
CA ASP A 223 28.89 -5.00 72.58
C ASP A 223 30.00 -4.19 73.26
N VAL A 224 30.37 -3.03 72.69
CA VAL A 224 31.32 -2.09 73.30
C VAL A 224 30.79 -1.55 74.63
N HIS A 225 29.51 -1.17 74.69
CA HIS A 225 28.89 -0.72 75.95
C HIS A 225 28.88 -1.83 77.01
N LYS A 226 28.57 -3.07 76.63
CA LYS A 226 28.62 -4.22 77.53
C LYS A 226 30.03 -4.51 78.02
N ALA A 227 31.03 -4.40 77.14
CA ALA A 227 32.45 -4.54 77.51
C ALA A 227 32.90 -3.41 78.45
N ALA A 228 32.48 -2.17 78.19
CA ALA A 228 32.76 -1.03 79.05
C ALA A 228 32.11 -1.18 80.43
N GLU A 229 30.87 -1.67 80.51
CA GLU A 229 30.20 -1.93 81.78
C GLU A 229 30.89 -3.04 82.59
N ASN A 230 31.32 -4.11 81.92
CA ASN A 230 32.13 -5.16 82.54
C ASN A 230 33.48 -4.64 83.06
N ALA A 231 34.15 -3.78 82.29
CA ALA A 231 35.40 -3.16 82.70
C ALA A 231 35.21 -2.24 83.91
N ILE A 232 34.16 -1.42 83.93
CA ILE A 232 33.82 -0.56 85.08
C ILE A 232 33.50 -1.40 86.31
N ASN A 233 32.75 -2.50 86.16
CA ASN A 233 32.41 -3.39 87.27
C ASN A 233 33.61 -4.16 87.83
N SER A 234 34.68 -4.34 87.04
CA SER A 234 35.93 -4.98 87.47
C SER A 234 36.85 -4.08 88.32
N ILE A 235 36.56 -2.77 88.44
CA ILE A 235 37.35 -1.82 89.22
C ILE A 235 37.12 -2.04 90.73
N PRO A 236 38.14 -2.38 91.55
CA PRO A 236 37.96 -2.75 92.96
C PRO A 236 37.50 -1.61 93.87
N ASP A 237 37.80 -0.35 93.53
CA ASP A 237 37.49 0.83 94.34
C ASP A 237 36.04 1.34 94.10
N PRO A 238 35.15 1.34 95.12
CA PRO A 238 33.77 1.78 94.98
C PRO A 238 33.62 3.28 94.63
N ALA A 239 34.53 4.14 95.12
CA ALA A 239 34.45 5.59 94.90
C ALA A 239 34.89 5.95 93.49
N LEU A 240 35.94 5.28 92.98
CA LEU A 240 36.42 5.43 91.61
C LEU A 240 35.41 4.86 90.59
N ARG A 241 34.76 3.74 90.91
CA ARG A 241 33.70 3.14 90.09
C ARG A 241 32.52 4.10 89.90
N ALA A 242 32.11 4.80 90.96
CA ALA A 242 31.01 5.77 90.90
C ALA A 242 31.36 7.02 90.06
N SER A 243 32.62 7.45 90.05
CA SER A 243 33.08 8.60 89.25
C SER A 243 33.14 8.25 87.76
N VAL A 244 33.73 7.10 87.40
CA VAL A 244 33.83 6.65 86.00
C VAL A 244 32.44 6.31 85.42
N LYS A 245 31.53 5.75 86.22
CA LYS A 245 30.15 5.46 85.80
C LYS A 245 29.34 6.73 85.52
N ARG A 246 29.60 7.86 86.22
CA ARG A 246 29.03 9.16 85.87
C ARG A 246 29.57 9.67 84.53
N SER A 247 30.88 9.56 84.29
CA SER A 247 31.50 10.03 83.06
C SER A 247 31.11 9.21 81.81
N PHE A 248 30.80 7.92 81.96
CA PHE A 248 30.31 7.07 80.86
C PHE A 248 28.78 7.04 80.72
N GLY A 249 28.03 7.30 81.80
CA GLY A 249 26.57 7.23 81.85
C GLY A 249 25.83 8.37 81.15
N ASP A 250 26.48 9.53 80.95
CA ASP A 250 25.85 10.69 80.28
C ASP A 250 25.70 10.53 78.76
N VAL A 251 26.23 9.45 78.15
CA VAL A 251 26.05 9.17 76.70
C VAL A 251 24.81 8.30 76.43
N ALA A 252 24.13 7.79 77.46
CA ALA A 252 22.96 6.91 77.31
C ALA A 252 21.63 7.64 77.03
N VAL A 253 21.60 8.98 76.95
CA VAL A 253 20.39 9.76 76.64
C VAL A 253 20.38 10.16 75.16
N ILE A 254 20.35 9.18 74.27
CA ILE A 254 19.88 9.36 72.88
C ILE A 254 18.86 8.25 72.61
N GLY A 255 17.84 8.18 73.46
CA GLY A 255 16.74 7.23 73.35
C GLY A 255 15.35 7.87 73.33
N ASP A 256 15.24 9.21 73.48
CA ASP A 256 13.95 9.89 73.65
C ASP A 256 13.74 11.12 72.75
N LEU A 257 14.34 11.10 71.55
CA LEU A 257 14.01 12.06 70.48
C LEU A 257 13.29 11.33 69.36
N GLY A 258 12.03 10.98 69.59
CA GLY A 258 11.18 10.33 68.58
C GLY A 258 9.69 10.22 68.90
N LYS A 259 9.21 10.83 69.98
CA LYS A 259 7.78 11.03 70.25
C LYS A 259 7.49 12.51 70.40
N ASP A 260 7.49 13.25 69.29
CA ASP A 260 6.45 14.22 68.97
C ASP A 260 6.78 14.87 67.62
N GLN A 261 5.93 14.64 66.62
CA GLN A 261 5.23 15.71 65.90
C GLN A 261 4.42 15.09 64.77
N SER A 262 3.16 14.85 65.11
CA SER A 262 2.05 14.84 64.17
C SER A 262 1.90 16.23 63.53
N HIS A 263 1.90 16.28 62.19
CA HIS A 263 0.97 17.08 61.39
C HIS A 263 0.86 16.48 59.99
#